data_AF-A0A6N4T0S4-F1
#
_entry.id   AF-A0A6N4T0S4-F1
#
_cell.length_a   1.000
_cell.length_b   1.000
_cell.length_c   1.000
_cell.angle_alpha   90.00
_cell.angle_beta   90.00
_cell.angle_gamma   90.00
#
_symmetry.space_group_name_H-M   'P 1'
#
loop_
_entity.id
_entity.type
_entity.pdbx_description
1 polymer ?
#
loop_
_entity_poly.entity_id
_entity_poly.type
_entity_poly.pdbx_seq_one_letter_code
_entity_poly.pdbx_strand_id
1 'polypeptide(L)' 'MKVSSAMMMLEATRAGMGIAELAVHLAENDPLRTRLWPDREDSYDVWLVMHGDLARTARVTDVADAFVGCFSGGKRD' A
#
# COMPACT_ATOMS: atom_id res chain seq x y z
N MET A 1 0.11 1.19 20.95
CA MET A 1 -0.45 -0.17 20.74
C MET A 1 0.38 -0.87 19.67
N LYS A 2 0.59 -2.19 19.78
CA LYS A 2 1.21 -2.98 18.70
C LYS A 2 0.15 -3.84 18.02
N VAL A 3 0.14 -3.86 16.71
CA VAL A 3 -0.74 -4.68 15.87
C VAL A 3 0.10 -5.43 14.84
N SER A 4 -0.45 -6.51 14.27
CA SER A 4 0.28 -7.37 13.32
C SER A 4 0.06 -7.02 11.85
N SER A 5 -0.82 -6.06 11.54
CA SER A 5 -1.08 -5.64 10.15
C SER A 5 -1.50 -4.17 10.05
N ALA A 6 -1.29 -3.57 8.87
CA ALA A 6 -1.75 -2.22 8.57
C ALA A 6 -3.28 -2.10 8.62
N MET A 7 -4.02 -3.15 8.24
CA MET A 7 -5.48 -3.17 8.36
C MET A 7 -5.95 -3.10 9.81
N MET A 8 -5.30 -3.83 10.72
CA MET A 8 -5.63 -3.71 12.14
C MET A 8 -5.30 -2.32 12.69
N MET A 9 -4.24 -1.69 12.19
CA MET A 9 -3.89 -0.32 12.56
C MET A 9 -4.95 0.68 12.11
N LEU A 10 -5.47 0.53 10.88
CA LEU A 10 -6.57 1.33 10.35
C LEU A 10 -7.81 1.20 11.24
N GLU A 11 -8.25 -0.02 11.52
CA GLU A 11 -9.46 -0.27 12.33
C GLU A 11 -9.31 0.21 13.79
N ALA A 12 -8.13 0.05 14.39
CA ALA A 12 -7.84 0.61 15.71
C ALA A 12 -7.95 2.14 15.74
N THR A 13 -7.48 2.80 14.69
CA THR A 13 -7.53 4.25 14.54
C THR A 13 -8.98 4.71 14.37
N ARG A 14 -9.76 4.04 13.52
CA ARG A 14 -11.21 4.26 13.36
C ARG A 14 -11.98 4.13 14.66
N ALA A 15 -11.61 3.16 15.49
CA ALA A 15 -12.19 2.93 16.80
C ALA A 15 -11.78 3.97 17.86
N GLY A 16 -10.97 4.98 17.49
CA GLY A 16 -10.55 6.05 18.40
C GLY A 16 -9.50 5.61 19.42
N MET A 17 -8.77 4.52 19.17
CA MET A 17 -7.73 4.03 20.09
C MET A 17 -6.45 4.89 20.06
N GLY A 18 -6.40 5.91 19.20
CA GLY A 18 -5.30 6.87 19.11
C GLY A 18 -5.04 7.34 17.68
N ILE A 19 -3.82 7.84 17.45
CA ILE A 19 -3.32 8.25 16.13
C ILE A 19 -2.44 7.14 15.55
N ALA A 20 -2.45 6.99 14.22
CA ALA A 20 -1.60 6.03 13.51
C ALA A 20 -0.97 6.62 12.26
N GLU A 21 0.22 6.14 11.94
CA GLU A 21 0.83 6.30 10.62
C GLU A 21 0.25 5.23 9.68
N LEU A 22 -0.30 5.65 8.55
CA LEU A 22 -0.94 4.76 7.58
C LEU A 22 -0.49 5.15 6.18
N ALA A 23 -0.34 4.15 5.32
CA ALA A 23 -0.16 4.40 3.89
C ALA A 23 -1.34 5.21 3.36
N VAL A 24 -1.05 6.26 2.57
CA VAL A 24 -2.07 7.24 2.15
C VAL A 24 -3.26 6.57 1.45
N HIS A 25 -3.00 5.64 0.53
CA HIS A 25 -4.01 4.90 -0.22
C HIS A 25 -4.92 4.05 0.69
N LEU A 26 -4.42 3.62 1.85
CA LEU A 26 -5.18 2.78 2.79
C LEU A 26 -6.25 3.58 3.53
N ALA A 27 -5.94 4.84 3.87
CA ALA A 27 -6.85 5.73 4.57
C ALA A 27 -7.64 6.65 3.63
N GLU A 28 -7.31 6.69 2.33
CA GLU A 28 -7.88 7.64 1.37
C GLU A 28 -9.39 7.62 1.29
N ASN A 29 -9.98 6.43 1.37
CA ASN A 29 -11.43 6.23 1.30
C ASN A 29 -12.10 6.19 2.68
N ASP A 30 -11.36 6.49 3.77
CA ASP A 30 -11.91 6.49 5.12
C ASP A 30 -12.62 7.82 5.42
N PRO A 31 -13.95 7.81 5.66
CA PRO A 31 -14.70 9.04 5.94
C PRO A 31 -14.31 9.73 7.25
N LEU A 32 -13.64 9.01 8.16
CA LEU A 32 -13.20 9.54 9.45
C LEU A 32 -11.74 10.01 9.44
N ARG A 33 -11.07 10.01 8.27
CA ARG A 33 -9.67 10.40 8.16
C ARG A 33 -9.46 11.89 8.45
N THR A 34 -8.47 12.17 9.29
CA THR A 34 -7.83 13.50 9.39
C THR A 34 -6.32 13.34 9.32
N ARG A 35 -5.65 14.02 8.38
CA ARG A 35 -4.17 14.07 8.33
C ARG A 35 -3.66 15.08 9.35
N LEU A 36 -2.85 14.64 10.30
CA LEU A 36 -2.24 15.53 11.30
C LEU A 36 -1.02 16.29 10.77
N TRP A 37 -0.22 15.64 9.92
CA TRP A 37 0.94 16.23 9.25
C TRP A 37 0.84 16.00 7.74
N PRO A 38 0.08 16.84 7.00
CA PRO A 38 -0.13 16.64 5.57
C PRO A 38 1.16 16.75 4.75
N ASP A 39 2.13 17.54 5.22
CA ASP A 39 3.42 17.76 4.54
C ASP A 39 4.47 16.69 4.87
N ARG A 40 4.12 15.70 5.70
CA ARG A 40 4.98 14.55 6.02
C ARG A 40 4.42 13.31 5.34
N GLU A 41 5.13 12.85 4.32
CA GLU A 41 4.85 11.63 3.58
C GLU A 41 6.18 11.02 3.17
N ASP A 42 6.28 9.69 3.29
CA ASP A 42 7.42 8.93 2.82
C ASP A 42 6.91 7.79 1.94
N SER A 43 7.67 7.48 0.90
CA SER A 43 7.33 6.44 -0.07
C SER A 43 8.18 5.20 0.19
N TYR A 44 7.56 4.03 0.11
CA TYR A 44 8.28 2.77 0.13
C TYR A 44 8.06 2.02 -1.18
N ASP A 45 9.11 1.33 -1.64
CA ASP A 45 9.05 0.52 -2.84
C ASP A 45 8.20 -0.73 -2.61
N VAL A 46 7.33 -1.03 -3.57
CA VAL A 46 6.56 -2.28 -3.61
C VAL A 46 7.20 -3.20 -4.65
N TRP A 47 7.57 -4.40 -4.21
CA TRP A 47 8.26 -5.39 -5.05
C TRP A 47 7.33 -6.53 -5.42
N LEU A 48 7.23 -6.81 -6.73
CA LEU A 48 6.61 -8.04 -7.22
C LEU A 48 7.68 -9.14 -7.28
N VAL A 49 7.69 -10.03 -6.28
CA VAL A 49 8.67 -11.10 -6.16
C VAL A 49 8.11 -12.41 -6.71
N MET A 50 8.87 -13.08 -7.57
CA MET A 50 8.49 -14.36 -8.19
C MET A 50 9.62 -15.37 -8.13
N HIS A 51 9.28 -16.66 -8.09
CA HIS A 51 10.26 -17.73 -8.27
C HIS A 51 10.80 -17.71 -9.71
N GLY A 52 12.12 -17.91 -9.88
CA GLY A 52 12.77 -17.81 -11.18
C GLY A 52 12.21 -18.76 -12.24
N ASP A 53 11.75 -19.94 -11.84
CA ASP A 53 11.12 -20.90 -12.74
C ASP A 53 9.74 -20.44 -13.23
N LEU A 54 9.00 -19.73 -12.37
CA LEU A 54 7.65 -19.26 -12.68
C LEU A 54 7.70 -18.03 -13.60
N ALA A 55 8.70 -17.17 -13.41
CA ALA A 55 8.93 -15.96 -14.19
C ALA A 55 9.27 -16.21 -15.68
N ARG A 56 9.47 -17.47 -16.09
CA ARG A 56 9.72 -17.84 -17.49
C ARG A 56 8.47 -18.29 -18.24
N THR A 57 7.33 -18.41 -17.55
CA THR A 57 6.08 -18.86 -18.17
C THR A 57 5.29 -17.67 -18.71
N ALA A 58 4.71 -17.81 -19.91
CA ALA A 58 3.97 -16.74 -20.58
C ALA A 58 2.85 -16.18 -19.69
N ARG A 59 1.99 -17.05 -19.14
CA ARG A 59 0.88 -16.66 -18.27
C ARG A 59 1.30 -15.82 -17.06
N VAL A 60 2.47 -16.10 -16.48
CA VAL A 60 2.96 -15.36 -15.30
C VAL A 60 3.51 -14.00 -15.72
N THR A 61 4.23 -13.95 -16.83
CA THR A 61 4.76 -12.71 -17.38
C THR A 61 3.61 -11.78 -17.79
N ASP A 62 2.58 -12.30 -18.46
CA ASP A 62 1.40 -11.52 -18.84
C ASP A 62 0.68 -10.89 -17.62
N VAL A 63 0.56 -11.65 -16.53
CA VAL A 63 -0.03 -11.15 -15.27
C VAL A 63 0.89 -10.14 -14.59
N ALA A 64 2.20 -10.39 -14.59
CA ALA A 64 3.18 -9.45 -14.03
C ALA A 64 3.14 -8.11 -14.78
N ASP A 65 3.09 -8.15 -16.11
CA ASP A 65 2.97 -6.97 -16.96
C ASP A 65 1.65 -6.22 -16.71
N ALA A 66 0.54 -6.95 -16.52
CA ALA A 66 -0.73 -6.35 -16.13
C ALA A 66 -0.64 -5.63 -14.77
N PHE A 67 0.01 -6.23 -13.77
CA PHE A 67 0.24 -5.58 -12.48
C PHE A 67 1.12 -4.33 -12.63
N VAL A 68 2.22 -4.41 -13.37
CA VAL A 68 3.10 -3.24 -13.63
C VAL A 68 2.33 -2.12 -14.33
N GLY A 69 1.44 -2.46 -15.27
CA GLY A 69 0.53 -1.53 -15.93
C GLY A 69 -0.35 -0.75 -14.94
N CYS A 70 -0.81 -1.37 -13.86
CA CYS A 70 -1.61 -0.71 -12.82
C CYS A 70 -0.83 0.37 -12.02
N PHE A 71 0.50 0.26 -11.93
CA PHE A 71 1.33 1.18 -11.14
C PHE A 71 2.06 2.24 -11.99
N SER A 72 2.09 2.09 -13.32
CA SER A 72 2.84 2.95 -14.24
C SER A 72 2.33 4.40 -14.35
N GLY A 73 1.18 4.72 -13.73
CA GLY A 73 0.66 6.09 -13.61
C GLY A 73 1.19 6.89 -12.41
N GLY A 74 2.05 6.30 -11.56
CA GLY A 74 2.44 6.84 -10.26
C GLY A 74 3.86 7.38 -10.14
N LYS A 75 4.58 7.65 -11.24
CA LYS A 75 5.93 8.24 -11.15
C LYS A 75 5.80 9.72 -10.77
N ARG A 76 5.97 10.04 -9.48
CA ARG A 76 6.28 11.40 -9.02
C ARG A 76 7.79 11.46 -8.79
N ASP A 77 8.41 12.39 -9.50
CA ASP A 77 9.85 12.69 -9.52
C ASP A 77 10.44 12.95 -8.13
#